data_AF-A0A4P9ZN46-F1
#
_entry.id   AF-A0A4P9ZN46-F1
#
_cell.length_a   1.000
_cell.length_b   1.000
_cell.length_c   1.000
_cell.angle_alpha   90.00
_cell.angle_beta   90.00
_cell.angle_gamma   90.00
#
_symmetry.space_group_name_H-M   'P 1'
#
loop_
_entity.id
_entity.type
_entity.pdbx_description
1 polymer ?
#
loop_
_entity_poly.entity_id
_entity_poly.type
_entity_poly.pdbx_seq_one_letter_code
_entity_poly.pdbx_strand_id
1 'polypeptide(L)'
;DIICFGIGSLWSSKDSQLQMALLRHLETLAKIQGSVSAFDPVFTNIEKAAIKSYGYSVITENNVRVFRFSVQLGGIKRPTNRLTLFYMPHCEGFMYHNLLEANLVDDKWEHVAFIGNNLQRYIDRYS
;
A
#
# COMPACT_ATOMS: atom_id res chain seq x y z
N ASP A 1 1.52 9.85 3.23
CA ASP A 1 1.91 8.47 3.61
C ASP A 1 2.03 7.62 2.36
N ILE A 2 2.78 6.52 2.40
CA ILE A 2 2.75 5.50 1.35
C ILE A 2 2.26 4.19 1.95
N ILE A 3 1.26 3.59 1.31
CA ILE A 3 0.72 2.28 1.66
C ILE A 3 1.00 1.33 0.50
N CYS A 4 1.85 0.34 0.75
CA CYS A 4 2.30 -0.62 -0.23
C CYS A 4 1.59 -1.96 -0.02
N PHE A 5 0.95 -2.48 -1.06
CA PHE A 5 0.35 -3.81 -1.08
C PHE A 5 0.83 -4.60 -2.29
N GLY A 6 1.04 -5.90 -2.12
CA GLY A 6 1.31 -6.78 -3.27
C GLY A 6 2.65 -6.47 -3.94
N ILE A 7 3.72 -6.30 -3.15
CA ILE A 7 5.06 -6.09 -3.70
C ILE A 7 5.72 -7.42 -4.11
N GLY A 8 5.25 -8.54 -3.55
CA GLY A 8 5.81 -9.88 -3.70
C GLY A 8 6.98 -10.18 -2.75
N SER A 9 7.56 -11.38 -2.87
CA SER A 9 8.70 -11.80 -2.05
C SER A 9 9.97 -11.06 -2.46
N LEU A 10 10.60 -10.38 -1.51
CA LEU A 10 11.89 -9.70 -1.67
C LEU A 10 13.06 -10.70 -1.71
N TRP A 11 12.87 -11.90 -1.18
CA TRP A 11 13.88 -12.95 -1.20
C TRP A 11 13.96 -13.64 -2.56
N SER A 12 12.82 -14.05 -3.14
CA SER A 12 12.80 -14.95 -4.31
C SER A 12 12.49 -14.27 -5.65
N SER A 13 12.07 -13.00 -5.67
CA SER A 13 11.67 -12.31 -6.89
C SER A 13 12.46 -11.03 -7.11
N LYS A 14 13.17 -10.98 -8.24
CA LYS A 14 13.90 -9.78 -8.70
C LYS A 14 12.95 -8.62 -8.97
N ASP A 15 11.75 -8.91 -9.49
CA ASP A 15 10.74 -7.88 -9.74
C ASP A 15 10.31 -7.25 -8.42
N SER A 16 10.04 -8.04 -7.38
CA SER A 16 9.69 -7.52 -6.05
C SER A 16 10.81 -6.65 -5.45
N GLN A 17 12.07 -7.03 -5.65
CA GLN A 17 13.22 -6.24 -5.22
C GLN A 17 13.28 -4.89 -5.94
N LEU A 18 13.02 -4.87 -7.25
CA LEU A 18 12.95 -3.65 -8.04
C LEU A 18 11.75 -2.78 -7.63
N GLN A 19 10.59 -3.38 -7.37
CA GLN A 19 9.41 -2.69 -6.84
C GLN A 19 9.70 -2.07 -5.46
N MET A 20 10.44 -2.77 -4.59
CA MET A 20 10.90 -2.21 -3.32
C MET A 20 11.86 -1.05 -3.55
N ALA A 21 12.84 -1.19 -4.43
CA ALA A 21 13.76 -0.09 -4.75
C ALA A 21 13.01 1.15 -5.27
N LEU A 22 12.03 0.96 -6.16
CA LEU A 22 11.18 2.03 -6.66
C LEU A 22 10.35 2.68 -5.55
N LEU A 23 9.73 1.89 -4.66
CA LEU A 23 9.02 2.41 -3.49
C LEU A 23 9.89 3.35 -2.64
N ARG A 24 11.14 2.96 -2.37
CA ARG A 24 12.11 3.79 -1.62
C ARG A 24 12.48 5.08 -2.36
N HIS A 25 12.61 5.00 -3.69
CA HIS A 25 12.87 6.19 -4.50
C HIS A 25 11.66 7.12 -4.54
N LEU A 26 10.44 6.59 -4.65
CA LEU A 26 9.20 7.37 -4.60
C LEU A 26 9.04 8.10 -3.27
N GLU A 27 9.32 7.44 -2.14
CA GLU A 27 9.35 8.09 -0.82
C GLU A 27 10.25 9.32 -0.82
N THR A 28 11.47 9.18 -1.35
CA THR A 28 12.49 10.23 -1.39
C THR A 28 12.10 11.36 -2.37
N LEU A 29 11.68 11.00 -3.59
CA LEU A 29 11.37 11.96 -4.67
C LEU A 29 10.09 12.75 -4.40
N ALA A 30 9.05 12.07 -3.91
CA ALA A 30 7.78 12.72 -3.57
C ALA A 30 7.87 13.52 -2.26
N LYS A 31 9.04 13.56 -1.61
CA LYS A 31 9.28 14.22 -0.31
C LYS A 31 8.19 13.89 0.70
N ILE A 32 7.76 12.63 0.71
CA ILE A 32 6.64 12.22 1.56
C ILE A 32 7.14 12.25 2.99
N GLN A 33 6.70 13.25 3.75
CA GLN A 33 7.02 13.37 5.19
C GLN A 33 6.27 12.33 6.05
N GLY A 34 5.49 11.47 5.41
CA GLY A 34 4.61 10.50 6.02
C GLY A 34 5.26 9.18 6.35
N SER A 35 4.48 8.26 6.93
CA SER A 35 4.97 6.90 7.14
C SER A 35 4.82 6.06 5.88
N VAL A 36 5.70 5.06 5.76
CA VAL A 36 5.58 3.99 4.76
C VAL A 36 5.15 2.72 5.49
N SER A 37 4.10 2.07 4.97
CA SER A 37 3.61 0.80 5.49
C SER A 37 3.47 -0.19 4.35
N ALA A 38 3.92 -1.43 4.53
CA ALA A 38 3.89 -2.46 3.51
C ALA A 38 3.20 -3.73 4.00
N PHE A 39 2.47 -4.39 3.11
CA PHE A 39 1.99 -5.75 3.32
C PHE A 39 1.99 -6.57 2.04
N ASP A 40 2.43 -7.80 2.22
CA ASP A 40 2.25 -8.88 1.27
C ASP A 40 2.09 -10.17 2.07
N PRO A 41 1.09 -11.02 1.77
CA PRO A 41 0.93 -12.31 2.45
C PRO A 41 2.17 -13.21 2.33
N VAL A 42 2.98 -13.04 1.29
CA VAL A 42 4.16 -13.89 1.07
C VAL A 42 5.38 -13.45 1.91
N PHE A 43 5.30 -12.34 2.64
CA PHE A 43 6.42 -11.87 3.45
C PHE A 43 6.75 -12.84 4.59
N THR A 44 7.98 -13.35 4.55
CA THR A 44 8.63 -14.07 5.63
C THR A 44 8.99 -13.16 6.80
N ASN A 45 9.30 -13.74 7.97
CA ASN A 45 9.74 -12.97 9.13
C ASN A 45 11.04 -12.19 8.88
N ILE A 46 11.93 -12.73 8.05
CA ILE A 46 13.20 -12.08 7.67
C ILE A 46 12.90 -10.85 6.81
N GLU A 47 12.02 -10.97 5.81
CA GLU A 47 11.63 -9.84 4.97
C GLU A 47 10.91 -8.76 5.78
N LYS A 48 10.02 -9.15 6.71
CA LYS A 48 9.36 -8.22 7.63
C LYS A 48 10.38 -7.47 8.49
N ALA A 49 11.44 -8.14 8.95
CA ALA A 49 12.51 -7.49 9.72
C ALA A 49 13.33 -6.53 8.84
N ALA A 50 13.64 -6.90 7.60
CA ALA A 50 14.32 -6.04 6.64
C ALA A 50 13.49 -4.79 6.28
N ILE A 51 12.17 -4.93 6.10
CA ILE A 51 11.27 -3.79 5.88
C ILE A 51 11.31 -2.84 7.07
N LYS A 52 11.27 -3.36 8.30
CA LYS A 52 11.37 -2.55 9.52
C LYS A 52 12.72 -1.85 9.67
N SER A 53 13.82 -2.45 9.21
CA SER A 53 15.14 -1.80 9.26
C SER A 53 15.25 -0.62 8.30
N TYR A 54 14.39 -0.52 7.27
CA TYR A 54 14.24 0.68 6.45
C TYR A 54 13.40 1.78 7.11
N GLY A 55 12.89 1.55 8.33
CA GLY A 55 11.97 2.47 9.02
C GLY A 55 10.51 2.32 8.61
N TYR A 56 10.17 1.28 7.83
CA TYR A 56 8.82 1.05 7.35
C TYR A 56 8.02 0.17 8.31
N SER A 57 6.72 0.37 8.36
CA SER A 57 5.80 -0.48 9.12
C SER A 57 5.35 -1.68 8.29
N VAL A 58 5.10 -2.81 8.94
CA VAL A 58 4.50 -4.00 8.31
C VAL A 58 3.04 -4.07 8.74
N ILE A 59 2.11 -4.04 7.77
CA ILE A 59 0.67 -4.17 8.04
C ILE A 59 0.38 -5.65 8.31
N THR A 60 -0.51 -5.93 9.25
CA THR A 60 -0.98 -7.28 9.56
C THR A 60 -2.22 -7.63 8.72
N GLU A 61 -2.42 -8.90 8.40
CA GLU A 61 -3.53 -9.38 7.56
C GLU A 61 -4.91 -8.84 7.99
N ASN A 62 -5.17 -8.83 9.30
CA ASN A 62 -6.43 -8.34 9.87
C ASN A 62 -6.73 -6.87 9.53
N ASN A 63 -5.70 -6.06 9.28
CA ASN A 63 -5.84 -4.64 9.01
C ASN A 63 -5.96 -4.30 7.52
N VAL A 64 -5.79 -5.28 6.63
CA VAL A 64 -5.77 -5.06 5.18
C VAL A 64 -7.18 -4.73 4.65
N ARG A 65 -8.20 -5.46 5.13
CA ARG A 65 -9.60 -5.30 4.66
C ARG A 65 -10.28 -4.04 5.19
N VAL A 66 -9.83 -3.55 6.34
CA VAL A 66 -10.41 -2.39 7.03
C VAL A 66 -9.53 -1.15 6.90
N PHE A 67 -8.59 -1.14 5.94
CA PHE A 67 -7.69 -0.02 5.77
C PHE A 67 -8.47 1.22 5.29
N ARG A 68 -8.52 2.26 6.12
CA ARG A 68 -9.12 3.55 5.76
C ARG A 68 -8.04 4.63 5.69
N PHE A 69 -8.14 5.55 4.74
CA PHE A 69 -7.21 6.66 4.58
C PHE A 69 -7.23 7.55 5.83
N SER A 70 -8.44 7.79 6.37
CA SER A 70 -8.71 8.63 7.54
C SER A 70 -8.58 7.91 8.89
N VAL A 71 -8.61 6.57 8.92
CA VAL A 71 -8.60 5.77 10.15
C VAL A 71 -7.32 4.96 10.25
N GLN A 72 -6.67 5.15 11.39
CA GLN A 72 -5.31 4.77 11.67
C GLN A 72 -5.10 3.29 11.99
N LEU A 73 -3.92 2.78 11.61
CA LEU A 73 -3.21 1.74 12.36
C LEU A 73 -2.94 2.22 13.80
N GLY A 74 -3.87 2.03 14.74
CA GLY A 74 -3.71 2.38 16.16
C GLY A 74 -4.34 3.69 16.69
N GLY A 75 -5.45 4.19 16.12
CA GLY A 75 -6.36 5.13 16.82
C GLY A 75 -6.10 6.66 16.80
N ILE A 76 -4.97 7.19 16.33
CA ILE A 76 -4.77 8.65 16.13
C ILE A 76 -5.50 9.12 14.84
N LYS A 77 -5.97 10.35 14.78
CA LYS A 77 -6.62 10.90 13.58
C LYS A 77 -5.56 11.54 12.67
N ARG A 78 -5.54 11.18 11.39
CA ARG A 78 -4.61 11.79 10.42
C ARG A 78 -5.11 13.18 10.01
N PRO A 79 -4.22 14.16 9.76
CA PRO A 79 -4.59 15.43 9.15
C PRO A 79 -5.28 15.20 7.81
N THR A 80 -6.41 15.86 7.57
CA THR A 80 -7.25 15.64 6.38
C THR A 80 -6.58 16.03 5.07
N ASN A 81 -5.53 16.85 5.10
CA ASN A 81 -4.92 17.45 3.90
C ASN A 81 -3.64 16.74 3.43
N ARG A 82 -3.40 15.50 3.87
CA ARG A 82 -2.13 14.80 3.60
C ARG A 82 -2.29 13.78 2.46
N LEU A 83 -1.50 13.96 1.40
CA LEU A 83 -1.43 13.00 0.29
C LEU A 83 -1.09 11.59 0.79
N THR A 84 -1.91 10.61 0.39
CA THR A 84 -1.66 9.18 0.58
C THR A 84 -1.47 8.51 -0.78
N LEU A 85 -0.30 7.89 -0.97
CA LEU A 85 0.00 7.10 -2.15
C LEU A 85 -0.24 5.61 -1.87
N PHE A 86 -1.09 4.98 -2.68
CA PHE A 86 -1.24 3.53 -2.73
C PHE A 86 -0.33 2.97 -3.80
N TYR A 87 0.64 2.18 -3.36
CA TYR A 87 1.56 1.47 -4.23
C TYR A 87 1.16 -0.01 -4.29
N MET A 88 0.54 -0.43 -5.39
CA MET A 88 -0.15 -1.71 -5.52
C MET A 88 0.27 -2.48 -6.79
N PRO A 89 1.58 -2.72 -7.01
CA PRO A 89 2.11 -3.16 -8.31
C PRO A 89 1.66 -4.57 -8.70
N HIS A 90 1.37 -5.46 -7.75
CA HIS A 90 0.89 -6.82 -8.00
C HIS A 90 -0.21 -7.21 -7.00
N CYS A 91 -1.30 -6.45 -6.99
CA CYS A 91 -2.46 -6.75 -6.15
C CYS A 91 -3.56 -7.49 -6.89
N GLU A 92 -4.31 -8.33 -6.20
CA GLU A 92 -5.55 -8.91 -6.73
C GLU A 92 -6.68 -7.86 -6.77
N GLY A 93 -7.65 -8.04 -7.68
CA GLY A 93 -8.75 -7.08 -7.85
C GLY A 93 -9.56 -6.84 -6.57
N PHE A 94 -9.74 -7.87 -5.74
CA PHE A 94 -10.44 -7.75 -4.46
C PHE A 94 -9.74 -6.80 -3.47
N MET A 95 -8.42 -6.62 -3.57
CA MET A 95 -7.68 -5.70 -2.71
C MET A 95 -8.03 -4.25 -3.05
N TYR A 96 -8.15 -3.93 -4.34
CA TYR A 96 -8.64 -2.63 -4.78
C TYR A 96 -10.09 -2.41 -4.35
N HIS A 97 -10.96 -3.42 -4.54
CA HIS A 97 -12.35 -3.34 -4.11
C HIS A 97 -12.48 -3.04 -2.62
N ASN A 98 -11.84 -3.83 -1.75
CA ASN A 98 -11.89 -3.64 -0.30
C ASN A 98 -11.38 -2.26 0.11
N LEU A 99 -10.29 -1.79 -0.51
CA LEU A 99 -9.74 -0.47 -0.23
C LEU A 99 -10.71 0.63 -0.65
N LEU A 100 -11.32 0.53 -1.83
CA LEU A 100 -12.30 1.50 -2.29
C LEU A 100 -13.51 1.50 -1.35
N GLU A 101 -14.09 0.33 -1.09
CA GLU A 101 -15.26 0.13 -0.23
C GLU A 101 -15.05 0.70 1.18
N ALA A 102 -13.90 0.40 1.82
CA ALA A 102 -13.57 0.91 3.14
C ALA A 102 -13.47 2.45 3.20
N ASN A 103 -13.27 3.11 2.06
CA ASN A 103 -13.07 4.55 1.95
C ASN A 103 -14.20 5.30 1.23
N LEU A 104 -15.27 4.61 0.81
CA LEU A 104 -16.41 5.24 0.10
C LEU A 104 -17.11 6.33 0.92
N VAL A 105 -17.17 6.20 2.25
CA VAL A 105 -17.92 7.11 3.14
C VAL A 105 -17.18 8.41 3.44
N ASP A 106 -15.86 8.45 3.22
CA ASP A 106 -15.03 9.54 3.72
C ASP A 106 -14.96 10.76 2.79
N ASP A 107 -15.48 10.69 1.55
CA ASP A 107 -15.47 11.72 0.48
C ASP A 107 -14.12 12.43 0.22
N LYS A 108 -13.02 11.91 0.79
CA LYS A 108 -11.68 12.52 0.81
C LYS A 108 -10.74 11.88 -0.21
N TRP A 109 -11.19 11.81 -1.46
CA TRP A 109 -10.39 11.28 -2.57
C TRP A 109 -9.41 12.30 -3.15
N GLU A 110 -9.58 13.59 -2.83
CA GLU A 110 -8.74 14.71 -3.29
C GLU A 110 -7.26 14.61 -2.90
N HIS A 111 -6.92 13.75 -1.94
CA HIS A 111 -5.56 13.55 -1.45
C HIS A 111 -5.11 12.09 -1.55
N VAL A 112 -5.62 11.36 -2.54
CA VAL A 112 -5.28 9.96 -2.78
C VAL A 112 -4.70 9.79 -4.18
N ALA A 113 -3.58 9.08 -4.27
CA ALA A 113 -2.98 8.67 -5.54
C ALA A 113 -2.75 7.17 -5.58
N PHE A 114 -2.84 6.57 -6.76
CA PHE A 114 -2.59 5.15 -7.00
C PHE A 114 -1.46 4.97 -8.01
N ILE A 115 -0.53 4.08 -7.70
CA ILE A 115 0.41 3.48 -8.65
C ILE A 115 0.22 1.98 -8.51
N GLY A 116 -0.30 1.33 -9.54
CA GLY A 116 -0.63 -0.09 -9.45
C GLY A 116 -1.01 -0.69 -10.79
N ASN A 117 -1.81 -1.74 -10.72
CA ASN A 117 -2.25 -2.51 -11.88
C ASN A 117 -3.12 -1.67 -12.82
N ASN A 118 -3.12 -2.07 -14.10
CA ASN A 118 -4.14 -1.59 -15.03
C ASN A 118 -5.50 -2.17 -14.63
N LEU A 119 -6.36 -1.32 -14.05
CA LEU A 119 -7.67 -1.74 -13.54
C LEU A 119 -8.62 -2.26 -14.63
N GLN A 120 -8.44 -1.85 -15.89
CA GLN A 120 -9.23 -2.34 -17.01
C GLN A 120 -9.15 -3.86 -17.13
N ARG A 121 -7.99 -4.44 -16.82
CA ARG A 121 -7.79 -5.90 -16.85
C ARG A 121 -8.70 -6.67 -15.89
N TYR A 122 -9.18 -6.03 -14.82
CA TYR A 122 -10.16 -6.66 -13.92
C TYR A 122 -11.56 -6.55 -14.50
N ILE A 123 -11.93 -5.41 -15.07
CA ILE A 123 -13.23 -5.20 -15.72
C ILE A 123 -13.41 -6.21 -16.85
N ASP A 124 -12.39 -6.38 -17.69
CA ASP A 124 -12.41 -7.31 -18.83
C ASP A 124 -12.51 -8.78 -18.42
N ARG A 125 -12.12 -9.14 -17.19
CA ARG A 125 -12.23 -10.52 -16.67
C ARG A 125 -13.62 -10.87 -16.15
N TYR A 126 -14.43 -9.86 -15.83
CA TYR A 126 -15.77 -10.01 -15.27
C TYR A 126 -16.88 -9.54 -16.23
N SER A 127 -16.53 -9.25 -17.48
CA SER A 127 -17.46 -8.96 -18.59
C SER A 127 -17.61 -10.18 -19.50
#